data_AF-A0A1V4XP26-F1
#
_entry.id   AF-A0A1V4XP26-F1
#
_cell.length_a   1.000
_cell.length_b   1.000
_cell.length_c   1.000
_cell.angle_alpha   90.00
_cell.angle_beta   90.00
_cell.angle_gamma   90.00
#
_symmetry.space_group_name_H-M   'P 1'
#
loop_
_entity.id
_entity.type
_entity.pdbx_description
1 polymer ?
#
loop_
_entity_poly.entity_id
_entity_poly.type
_entity_poly.pdbx_seq_one_letter_code
_entity_poly.pdbx_strand_id
1 'polypeptide(L)'
;MLYSRYIENKGNVWCMISARGEVRHSLHPGFGLVAKTSFCGISYMRIRDIQEIIEAQLLCGDDCLDHEVKDCFACDLISEMLLHLKPGSLLVTSLLNAHVVHTAHVMDASGVVFAGGKKPNETIIVNAQQNGIPILSTSLLIYECCGRLFIKGVHQEDLNLVSGD
;
A
#
# COMPACT_ATOMS: atom_id res chain seq x y z
N MET A 1 15.43 -14.51 35.48
CA MET A 1 15.93 -15.09 34.22
C MET A 1 16.66 -13.99 33.46
N LEU A 2 17.99 -14.10 33.36
CA LEU A 2 18.89 -13.10 32.80
C LEU A 2 18.66 -12.97 31.28
N TYR A 3 18.11 -11.84 30.83
CA TYR A 3 18.05 -11.51 29.40
C TYR A 3 19.44 -11.03 28.96
N SER A 4 20.21 -11.92 28.31
CA SER A 4 21.51 -11.55 27.77
C SER A 4 21.32 -10.55 26.63
N ARG A 5 21.74 -9.30 26.86
CA ARG A 5 21.84 -8.26 25.82
C ARG A 5 23.26 -8.32 25.29
N TYR A 6 23.42 -8.57 24.01
CA TYR A 6 24.75 -8.54 23.38
C TYR A 6 24.84 -7.35 22.43
N ILE A 7 26.00 -6.71 22.44
CA ILE A 7 26.32 -5.58 21.58
C ILE A 7 27.31 -6.11 20.55
N GLU A 8 26.89 -6.15 19.29
CA GLU A 8 27.73 -6.63 18.20
C GLU A 8 28.28 -5.44 17.42
N ASN A 9 29.60 -5.43 17.20
CA ASN A 9 30.26 -4.41 16.42
C ASN A 9 30.43 -4.91 14.98
N LYS A 10 29.76 -4.25 14.02
CA LYS A 10 30.03 -4.39 12.59
C LYS A 10 30.59 -3.09 12.03
N GLY A 11 31.90 -2.87 12.25
CA GLY A 11 32.63 -1.70 11.76
C GLY A 11 32.50 -0.47 12.68
N ASN A 12 31.89 0.61 12.18
CA ASN A 12 31.72 1.86 12.94
C ASN A 12 30.32 1.99 13.57
N VAL A 13 29.59 0.88 13.67
CA VAL A 13 28.18 0.85 14.06
C VAL A 13 28.00 -0.07 15.26
N TRP A 14 27.40 0.48 16.30
CA TRP A 14 27.02 -0.26 17.50
C TRP A 14 25.56 -0.66 17.40
N CYS A 15 25.29 -1.96 17.35
CA CYS A 15 23.93 -2.51 17.29
C CYS A 15 23.57 -3.17 18.62
N MET A 16 22.44 -2.78 19.21
CA MET A 16 21.81 -3.54 20.30
C MET A 16 20.90 -4.61 19.70
N ILE A 17 21.26 -5.87 19.92
CA ILE A 17 20.50 -7.01 19.43
C ILE A 17 19.69 -7.61 20.59
N SER A 18 18.37 -7.64 20.43
CA SER A 18 17.48 -8.36 21.37
C SER A 18 17.59 -9.87 21.11
N ALA A 19 17.36 -10.70 22.12
CA ALA A 19 17.45 -12.17 22.04
C ALA A 19 16.55 -12.84 20.96
N ARG A 20 15.72 -12.06 20.25
CA ARG A 20 14.90 -12.47 19.10
C ARG A 20 15.53 -12.14 17.72
N GLY A 21 16.77 -11.65 17.69
CA GLY A 21 17.43 -11.22 16.44
C GLY A 21 16.98 -9.85 15.91
N GLU A 22 16.09 -9.17 16.63
CA GLU A 22 15.60 -7.83 16.27
C GLU A 22 16.57 -6.75 16.75
N VAL A 23 17.12 -5.98 15.82
CA VAL A 23 17.93 -4.77 16.09
C VAL A 23 16.98 -3.59 16.18
N ARG A 24 16.81 -3.00 17.37
CA ARG A 24 15.93 -1.84 17.54
C ARG A 24 16.63 -0.50 17.36
N HIS A 25 17.93 -0.40 17.62
CA HIS A 25 18.64 0.88 17.54
C HIS A 25 20.09 0.70 17.08
N SER A 26 20.54 1.56 16.15
CA SER A 26 21.94 1.75 15.78
C SER A 26 22.39 3.14 16.19
N LEU A 27 23.48 3.24 16.94
CA LEU A 27 24.10 4.50 17.34
C LEU A 27 25.31 4.80 16.43
N HIS A 28 25.31 5.97 15.79
CA HIS A 28 26.46 6.50 15.07
C HIS A 28 27.03 7.71 15.85
N PRO A 29 28.35 7.82 16.04
CA PRO A 29 28.94 9.01 16.63
C PRO A 29 28.88 10.16 15.61
N GLY A 30 28.11 11.21 15.90
CA GLY A 30 28.13 12.48 15.17
C GLY A 30 26.88 12.84 14.36
N PHE A 31 25.89 11.94 14.24
CA PHE A 31 24.58 12.25 13.64
C PHE A 31 23.49 11.88 14.64
N GLY A 32 22.57 12.80 14.90
CA GLY A 32 21.40 12.58 15.77
C GLY A 32 20.55 11.39 15.32
N LEU A 33 19.54 11.06 16.15
CA LEU A 33 18.66 9.90 16.00
C LEU A 33 18.10 9.77 14.57
N VAL A 34 18.72 8.93 13.73
CA VAL A 34 18.18 8.56 12.43
C VAL A 34 17.27 7.36 12.66
N ALA A 35 15.96 7.58 12.63
CA ALA A 35 15.00 6.48 12.53
C ALA A 35 15.25 5.75 11.21
N LYS A 36 16.05 4.68 11.24
CA LYS A 36 16.05 3.69 10.16
C LYS A 36 14.68 3.01 10.20
N THR A 37 13.80 3.37 9.27
CA THR A 37 12.63 2.55 8.94
C THR A 37 13.16 1.15 8.63
N SER A 38 12.90 0.25 9.57
CA SER A 38 13.36 -1.12 9.53
C SER A 38 12.49 -1.83 8.49
N PHE A 39 13.05 -2.11 7.32
CA PHE A 39 12.37 -2.93 6.31
C PHE A 39 12.44 -4.38 6.80
N CYS A 40 11.34 -4.88 7.36
CA CYS A 40 11.20 -6.27 7.77
C CYS A 40 9.73 -6.68 7.73
N GLY A 41 9.40 -7.60 6.82
CA GLY A 41 8.09 -8.24 6.70
C GLY A 41 7.16 -7.54 5.71
N ILE A 42 6.46 -8.34 4.90
CA ILE A 42 5.40 -7.89 3.99
C ILE A 42 4.49 -6.92 4.75
N SER A 43 4.53 -5.63 4.39
CA SER A 43 3.66 -4.61 4.98
C SER A 43 2.32 -4.66 4.24
N TYR A 44 1.51 -5.68 4.53
CA TYR A 44 0.11 -5.65 4.12
C TYR A 44 -0.56 -4.47 4.82
N MET A 45 -1.32 -3.67 4.07
CA MET A 45 -2.06 -2.53 4.59
C MET A 45 -3.56 -2.81 4.48
N ARG A 46 -4.35 -2.43 5.49
CA ARG A 46 -5.80 -2.61 5.39
C ARG A 46 -6.43 -1.48 4.61
N ILE A 47 -7.57 -1.73 3.98
CA ILE A 47 -8.32 -0.72 3.24
C ILE A 47 -8.67 0.48 4.13
N ARG A 48 -9.00 0.26 5.40
CA ARG A 48 -9.22 1.34 6.37
C ARG A 48 -8.02 2.27 6.57
N ASP A 49 -6.80 1.72 6.59
CA ASP A 49 -5.58 2.51 6.79
C ASP A 49 -5.31 3.35 5.53
N ILE A 50 -5.53 2.75 4.35
CA ILE A 50 -5.43 3.42 3.05
C ILE A 50 -6.42 4.57 2.99
N GLN A 51 -7.67 4.34 3.39
CA GLN A 51 -8.71 5.36 3.44
C GLN A 51 -8.25 6.58 4.25
N GLU A 52 -7.66 6.37 5.42
CA GLU A 52 -7.14 7.44 6.28
C GLU A 52 -5.92 8.16 5.64
N ILE A 53 -4.98 7.41 5.05
CA ILE A 53 -3.74 7.96 4.45
C ILE A 53 -4.04 8.92 3.28
N ILE A 54 -5.00 8.54 2.44
CA ILE A 54 -5.34 9.29 1.22
C ILE A 54 -6.56 10.19 1.40
N GLU A 55 -7.05 10.33 2.63
CA GLU A 55 -8.22 11.14 2.98
C GLU A 55 -9.45 10.79 2.11
N ALA A 56 -9.66 9.49 1.87
CA ALA A 56 -10.72 9.02 0.99
C ALA A 56 -12.06 8.84 1.69
N GLN A 57 -13.12 9.03 0.91
CA GLN A 57 -14.47 8.60 1.21
C GLN A 57 -14.69 7.18 0.68
N LEU A 58 -15.13 6.26 1.54
CA LEU A 58 -15.67 4.97 1.11
C LEU A 58 -17.06 5.17 0.50
N LEU A 59 -17.25 4.69 -0.73
CA LEU A 59 -18.52 4.75 -1.45
C LEU A 59 -19.30 3.43 -1.38
N CYS A 60 -18.60 2.30 -1.31
CA CYS A 60 -19.16 0.97 -1.06
C CYS A 60 -18.10 -0.03 -0.57
N GLY A 61 -18.55 -1.16 -0.01
CA GLY A 61 -17.69 -2.25 0.46
C GLY A 61 -17.21 -2.04 1.91
N ASP A 62 -18.11 -1.63 2.80
CA ASP A 62 -17.84 -1.46 4.23
C ASP A 62 -17.40 -2.77 4.93
N ASP A 63 -17.90 -3.90 4.45
CA ASP A 63 -17.50 -5.24 4.83
C ASP A 63 -16.05 -5.59 4.45
N CYS A 64 -15.46 -4.86 3.51
CA CYS A 64 -14.08 -5.09 3.03
C CYS A 64 -13.03 -4.24 3.76
N LEU A 65 -13.40 -3.39 4.72
CA LEU A 65 -12.46 -2.42 5.33
C LEU A 65 -11.23 -3.04 6.01
N ASP A 66 -11.37 -4.27 6.50
CA ASP A 66 -10.27 -5.03 7.14
C ASP A 66 -9.51 -5.93 6.16
N HIS A 67 -9.87 -5.95 4.86
CA HIS A 67 -9.14 -6.69 3.84
C HIS A 67 -7.73 -6.14 3.64
N GLU A 68 -6.80 -7.04 3.36
CA GLU A 68 -5.40 -6.71 3.11
C GLU A 68 -5.18 -6.30 1.65
N VAL A 69 -4.39 -5.26 1.49
CA VAL A 69 -3.84 -4.78 0.23
C VAL A 69 -2.36 -5.15 0.20
N LYS A 70 -1.97 -5.91 -0.82
CA LYS A 70 -0.60 -6.41 -0.99
C LYS A 70 0.28 -5.41 -1.74
N ASP A 71 -0.33 -4.66 -2.65
CA ASP A 71 0.34 -3.84 -3.65
C ASP A 71 -0.60 -2.67 -4.06
N CYS A 72 -0.08 -1.61 -4.65
CA CYS A 72 -0.83 -0.54 -5.30
C CYS A 72 -0.38 -0.40 -6.77
N PHE A 73 -1.34 -0.40 -7.69
CA PHE A 73 -1.11 -0.13 -9.10
C PHE A 73 -1.91 1.09 -9.55
N ALA A 74 -1.26 2.03 -10.24
CA ALA A 74 -1.89 3.26 -10.70
C ALA A 74 -1.81 3.40 -12.21
N CYS A 75 -2.96 3.44 -12.89
CA CYS A 75 -3.05 3.67 -14.33
C CYS A 75 -4.44 4.13 -14.75
N ASP A 76 -4.55 4.65 -15.97
CA ASP A 76 -5.81 5.09 -16.58
C ASP A 76 -6.12 4.35 -17.90
N LEU A 77 -5.37 3.29 -18.20
CA LEU A 77 -5.57 2.47 -19.41
C LEU A 77 -5.98 1.06 -19.00
N ILE A 78 -7.17 0.63 -19.43
CA ILE A 78 -7.67 -0.72 -19.21
C ILE A 78 -6.69 -1.78 -19.75
N SER A 79 -6.03 -1.50 -20.88
CA SER A 79 -5.01 -2.40 -21.45
C SER A 79 -3.80 -2.60 -20.53
N GLU A 80 -3.40 -1.57 -19.77
CA GLU A 80 -2.31 -1.68 -18.79
C GLU A 80 -2.79 -2.38 -17.53
N MET A 81 -4.05 -2.16 -17.10
CA MET A 81 -4.65 -2.92 -15.99
C MET A 81 -4.61 -4.42 -16.29
N LEU A 82 -5.07 -4.83 -17.47
CA LEU A 82 -5.10 -6.25 -17.85
C LEU A 82 -3.69 -6.87 -17.97
N LEU A 83 -2.67 -6.06 -18.25
CA LEU A 83 -1.30 -6.55 -18.41
C LEU A 83 -0.52 -6.59 -17.10
N HIS A 84 -0.72 -5.61 -16.21
CA HIS A 84 0.16 -5.35 -15.06
C HIS A 84 -0.54 -5.36 -13.68
N LEU A 85 -1.87 -5.25 -13.61
CA LEU A 85 -2.59 -5.29 -12.34
C LEU A 85 -2.50 -6.71 -11.75
N LYS A 86 -2.07 -6.81 -10.49
CA LYS A 86 -1.93 -8.10 -9.81
C LYS A 86 -3.12 -8.38 -8.88
N PRO A 87 -3.44 -9.67 -8.65
CA PRO A 87 -4.39 -10.05 -7.61
C PRO A 87 -3.99 -9.52 -6.23
N GLY A 88 -4.93 -8.91 -5.53
CA GLY A 88 -4.71 -8.29 -4.21
C GLY A 88 -4.08 -6.89 -4.26
N SER A 89 -3.92 -6.31 -5.46
CA SER A 89 -3.51 -4.91 -5.62
C SER A 89 -4.69 -3.95 -5.42
N LEU A 90 -4.40 -2.78 -4.86
CA LEU A 90 -5.29 -1.62 -4.91
C LEU A 90 -5.09 -0.90 -6.25
N LEU A 91 -6.16 -0.68 -7.01
CA LEU A 91 -6.12 0.10 -8.24
C LEU A 91 -6.37 1.59 -7.94
N VAL A 92 -5.47 2.47 -8.37
CA VAL A 92 -5.65 3.93 -8.30
C VAL A 92 -5.81 4.50 -9.71
N THR A 93 -6.92 5.19 -9.97
CA THR A 93 -7.24 5.67 -11.33
C THR A 93 -8.07 6.96 -11.28
N SER A 94 -8.02 7.74 -12.36
CA SER A 94 -8.92 8.86 -12.63
C SER A 94 -9.96 8.54 -13.72
N LEU A 95 -9.89 7.34 -14.33
CA LEU A 95 -10.79 6.85 -15.36
C LEU A 95 -12.14 6.44 -14.76
N LEU A 96 -13.18 7.25 -14.96
CA LEU A 96 -14.54 6.97 -14.50
C LEU A 96 -15.36 6.21 -15.56
N ASN A 97 -15.26 4.89 -15.59
CA ASN A 97 -16.16 4.04 -16.38
C ASN A 97 -16.49 2.72 -15.64
N ALA A 98 -17.56 2.05 -16.07
CA ALA A 98 -17.95 0.76 -15.49
C ALA A 98 -16.96 -0.38 -15.81
N HIS A 99 -16.18 -0.26 -16.90
CA HIS A 99 -15.17 -1.25 -17.26
C HIS A 99 -14.03 -1.32 -16.23
N VAL A 100 -13.69 -0.22 -15.55
CA VAL A 100 -12.69 -0.22 -14.47
C VAL A 100 -13.09 -1.19 -13.36
N VAL A 101 -14.34 -1.13 -12.91
CA VAL A 101 -14.84 -2.03 -11.84
C VAL A 101 -14.84 -3.48 -12.31
N HIS A 102 -15.31 -3.73 -13.54
CA HIS A 102 -15.28 -5.08 -14.11
C HIS A 102 -13.85 -5.63 -14.24
N THR A 103 -12.91 -4.83 -14.76
CA THR A 103 -11.50 -5.22 -14.86
C THR A 103 -10.89 -5.45 -13.48
N ALA A 104 -11.16 -4.58 -12.50
CA ALA A 104 -10.70 -4.78 -11.14
C ALA A 104 -11.22 -6.10 -10.55
N HIS A 105 -12.48 -6.46 -10.81
CA HIS A 105 -13.04 -7.75 -10.40
C HIS A 105 -12.37 -8.93 -11.12
N VAL A 106 -12.22 -8.88 -12.44
CA VAL A 106 -11.57 -9.95 -13.24
C VAL A 106 -10.11 -10.18 -12.82
N MET A 107 -9.42 -9.12 -12.40
CA MET A 107 -8.02 -9.17 -11.97
C MET A 107 -7.86 -9.42 -10.46
N ASP A 108 -8.94 -9.73 -9.73
CA ASP A 108 -8.94 -9.95 -8.28
C ASP A 108 -8.31 -8.79 -7.48
N ALA A 109 -8.57 -7.55 -7.87
CA ALA A 109 -8.08 -6.37 -7.16
C ALA A 109 -8.73 -6.25 -5.76
N SER A 110 -7.96 -5.80 -4.77
CA SER A 110 -8.46 -5.57 -3.40
C SER A 110 -9.42 -4.37 -3.31
N GLY A 111 -9.41 -3.47 -4.30
CA GLY A 111 -10.28 -2.31 -4.34
C GLY A 111 -9.92 -1.31 -5.43
N VAL A 112 -10.78 -0.31 -5.62
CA VAL A 112 -10.56 0.79 -6.58
C VAL A 112 -10.64 2.13 -5.87
N VAL A 113 -9.63 2.97 -6.09
CA VAL A 113 -9.58 4.38 -5.69
C VAL A 113 -9.75 5.27 -6.91
N PHE A 114 -10.82 6.08 -6.91
CA PHE A 114 -10.98 7.17 -7.87
C PHE A 114 -10.33 8.45 -7.34
N ALA A 115 -9.21 8.83 -7.95
CA ALA A 115 -8.41 10.00 -7.59
C ALA A 115 -8.88 11.27 -8.32
N GLY A 116 -8.53 12.44 -7.80
CA GLY A 116 -8.78 13.75 -8.42
C GLY A 116 -10.20 14.27 -8.26
N GLY A 117 -10.87 13.93 -7.15
CA GLY A 117 -12.23 14.38 -6.83
C GLY A 117 -13.31 13.76 -7.72
N LYS A 118 -12.97 12.66 -8.40
CA LYS A 118 -13.85 11.92 -9.30
C LYS A 118 -14.93 11.22 -8.47
N LYS A 119 -16.18 11.43 -8.85
CA LYS A 119 -17.36 10.82 -8.21
C LYS A 119 -18.01 9.84 -9.18
N PRO A 120 -17.84 8.52 -8.98
CA PRO A 120 -18.59 7.52 -9.71
C PRO A 120 -20.09 7.75 -9.56
N ASN A 121 -20.84 7.52 -10.62
CA ASN A 121 -22.29 7.53 -10.54
C ASN A 121 -22.81 6.26 -9.84
N GLU A 122 -24.09 6.26 -9.49
CA GLU A 122 -24.72 5.12 -8.79
C GLU A 122 -24.59 3.82 -9.56
N THR A 123 -24.64 3.85 -10.90
CA THR A 123 -24.48 2.64 -11.72
C THR A 123 -23.13 1.96 -11.49
N ILE A 124 -22.05 2.72 -11.41
CA ILE A 124 -20.70 2.18 -11.14
C ILE A 124 -20.63 1.64 -9.69
N ILE A 125 -21.20 2.36 -8.73
CA ILE A 125 -21.21 1.94 -7.31
C ILE A 125 -21.99 0.63 -7.13
N VAL A 126 -23.18 0.52 -7.71
CA VAL A 126 -24.00 -0.71 -7.67
C VAL A 126 -23.28 -1.86 -8.35
N ASN A 127 -22.62 -1.62 -9.49
CA ASN A 127 -21.83 -2.65 -10.14
C ASN A 127 -20.69 -3.14 -9.24
N ALA A 128 -20.00 -2.26 -8.53
CA ALA A 128 -18.93 -2.64 -7.63
C ALA A 128 -19.43 -3.44 -6.42
N GLN A 129 -20.55 -3.04 -5.82
CA GLN A 129 -21.22 -3.80 -4.76
C GLN A 129 -21.56 -5.22 -5.20
N GLN A 130 -22.13 -5.38 -6.41
CA GLN A 130 -22.48 -6.69 -6.97
C GLN A 130 -21.25 -7.59 -7.18
N ASN A 131 -20.09 -7.00 -7.45
CA ASN A 131 -18.83 -7.70 -7.68
C ASN A 131 -17.94 -7.80 -6.42
N GLY A 132 -18.40 -7.30 -5.26
CA GLY A 132 -17.63 -7.30 -4.01
C GLY A 132 -16.37 -6.44 -4.05
N ILE A 133 -16.35 -5.38 -4.87
CA ILE A 133 -15.21 -4.48 -5.02
C ILE A 133 -15.46 -3.20 -4.20
N PRO A 134 -14.65 -2.91 -3.16
CA PRO A 134 -14.76 -1.67 -2.43
C PRO A 134 -14.30 -0.50 -3.30
N ILE A 135 -15.08 0.60 -3.26
CA ILE A 135 -14.75 1.84 -3.97
C ILE A 135 -14.45 2.93 -2.96
N LEU A 136 -13.31 3.59 -3.18
CA LEU A 136 -12.90 4.80 -2.49
C LEU A 136 -12.83 5.97 -3.47
N SER A 137 -13.07 7.18 -2.98
CA SER A 137 -12.88 8.42 -3.74
C SER A 137 -12.08 9.42 -2.92
N THR A 138 -11.07 10.05 -3.52
CA THR A 138 -10.24 11.08 -2.88
C THR A 138 -10.10 12.30 -3.78
N SER A 139 -9.99 13.49 -3.17
CA SER A 139 -9.65 14.72 -3.88
C SER A 139 -8.19 14.78 -4.34
N LEU A 140 -7.31 13.94 -3.78
CA LEU A 140 -5.89 13.89 -4.14
C LEU A 140 -5.71 13.44 -5.60
N LEU A 141 -4.77 14.07 -6.31
CA LEU A 141 -4.36 13.57 -7.63
C LEU A 141 -3.58 12.26 -7.50
N ILE A 142 -3.52 11.46 -8.57
CA ILE A 142 -2.88 10.13 -8.58
C ILE A 142 -1.45 10.21 -8.03
N TYR A 143 -0.64 11.17 -8.49
CA TYR A 143 0.75 11.33 -8.03
C TYR A 143 0.85 11.50 -6.50
N GLU A 144 0.02 12.35 -5.92
CA GLU A 144 0.03 12.59 -4.47
C GLU A 144 -0.51 11.39 -3.69
N CYS A 145 -1.59 10.78 -4.17
CA CYS A 145 -2.15 9.55 -3.61
C CYS A 145 -1.08 8.45 -3.51
N CYS A 146 -0.40 8.16 -4.64
CA CYS A 146 0.68 7.17 -4.69
C CYS A 146 1.86 7.54 -3.80
N GLY A 147 2.28 8.82 -3.78
CA GLY A 147 3.38 9.27 -2.92
C GLY A 147 3.11 9.05 -1.44
N ARG A 148 1.88 9.32 -0.98
CA ARG A 148 1.48 9.07 0.41
C ARG A 148 1.45 7.58 0.74
N LEU A 149 0.90 6.76 -0.14
CA LEU A 149 0.87 5.29 0.03
C LEU A 149 2.28 4.70 0.07
N PHE A 150 3.16 5.14 -0.82
CA PHE A 150 4.55 4.69 -0.89
C PHE A 150 5.34 5.00 0.39
N ILE A 151 5.22 6.23 0.92
CA ILE A 151 5.88 6.63 2.19
C ILE A 151 5.41 5.76 3.37
N LYS A 152 4.17 5.26 3.31
CA LYS A 152 3.56 4.44 4.36
C LYS A 152 3.81 2.94 4.19
N GLY A 153 4.57 2.53 3.18
CA GLY A 153 5.02 1.15 3.01
C GLY A 153 4.19 0.31 2.05
N VAL A 154 3.22 0.91 1.33
CA VAL A 154 2.55 0.22 0.22
C VAL A 154 3.45 0.32 -1.00
N HIS A 155 4.07 -0.79 -1.35
CA HIS A 155 5.02 -0.87 -2.46
C HIS A 155 4.55 -1.89 -3.48
N GLN A 156 4.98 -1.68 -4.73
CA GLN A 156 4.78 -2.68 -5.76
C GLN A 156 5.65 -3.90 -5.51
N GLU A 157 5.08 -5.11 -5.58
CA GLU A 157 5.78 -6.35 -5.21
C GLU A 157 7.09 -6.52 -6.03
N ASP A 158 7.12 -6.03 -7.27
CA ASP A 158 8.27 -6.17 -8.18
C ASP A 158 9.42 -5.20 -7.91
N LEU A 159 9.25 -4.19 -7.04
CA LEU A 159 10.35 -3.29 -6.66
C LEU A 159 11.45 -4.00 -5.85
N ASN A 160 11.19 -5.20 -5.34
CA ASN A 160 12.17 -6.00 -4.61
C ASN A 160 13.16 -6.76 -5.51
N LEU A 161 13.02 -6.68 -6.85
CA LEU A 161 13.89 -7.40 -7.79
C LEU A 161 14.99 -6.54 -8.44
N VAL A 162 15.07 -5.23 -8.14
CA VAL A 162 16.09 -4.33 -8.75
C VAL A 162 17.22 -3.96 -7.77
N SER A 163 17.19 -4.45 -6.52
CA SER A 163 18.29 -4.24 -5.56
C SER A 163 19.35 -5.34 -5.57
N GLY A 164 19.58 -5.97 -6.72
CA GLY A 164 20.58 -7.02 -6.87
C GLY A 164 20.89 -7.30 -8.33
N ASP A 165 21.62 -6.37 -8.96
CA ASP A 165 22.75 -6.63 -9.87
C ASP A 165 23.60 -5.37 -10.02
#